data_AF-A0A7Y8TGX0-F1
#
_entry.id   AF-A0A7Y8TGX0-F1
#
_cell.length_a   1.000
_cell.length_b   1.000
_cell.length_c   1.000
_cell.angle_alpha   90.00
_cell.angle_beta   90.00
_cell.angle_gamma   90.00
#
_symmetry.space_group_name_H-M   'P 1'
#
loop_
_entity.id
_entity.type
_entity.pdbx_description
1 polymer ?
#
loop_
_entity_poly.entity_id
_entity_poly.type
_entity_poly.pdbx_seq_one_letter_code
_entity_poly.pdbx_strand_id
1 'polypeptide(L)'
;MKRTLIIAFLVFIVQTLRSGYFISGETCISLNSIWQFKGDLKQIGEVEKWYTTNYSDKSWDKIDASGSWELLNEYVNHTGKAWYKTTFKTPEIKNKLLFLEFGTVSMIRSGDQNILNFTLAKNTSVIL
;
A
#
# COMPACT_ATOMS: atom_id res chain seq x y z
N MET A 1 35.48 41.01 -29.57
CA MET A 1 35.12 39.73 -30.22
C MET A 1 35.42 38.50 -29.35
N LYS A 2 36.66 38.30 -28.85
CA LYS A 2 37.03 37.12 -28.04
C LYS A 2 36.26 36.96 -26.72
N ARG A 3 36.02 38.05 -25.97
CA ARG A 3 35.26 38.02 -24.70
C ARG A 3 33.78 37.66 -24.88
N THR A 4 33.17 38.13 -25.97
CA THR A 4 31.77 37.85 -26.31
C THR A 4 31.57 36.38 -26.68
N LEU A 5 32.54 35.77 -27.38
CA LEU A 5 32.51 34.32 -27.68
C LEU A 5 32.63 33.45 -26.43
N ILE A 6 33.48 33.83 -25.46
CA ILE A 6 33.66 33.07 -24.22
C ILE A 6 32.38 33.07 -23.39
N ILE A 7 31.70 34.22 -23.29
CA ILE A 7 30.43 34.33 -22.56
C ILE A 7 29.35 33.48 -23.23
N ALA A 8 29.26 33.52 -24.57
CA ALA A 8 28.31 32.70 -25.32
C ALA A 8 28.57 31.18 -25.12
N PHE A 9 29.84 30.77 -25.09
CA PHE A 9 30.23 29.40 -24.86
C PHE A 9 29.93 28.92 -23.43
N LEU A 10 30.15 29.77 -22.43
CA LEU A 10 29.80 29.46 -21.03
C LEU A 10 28.28 29.35 -20.82
N VAL A 11 27.50 30.22 -21.46
CA VAL A 11 26.03 30.14 -21.43
C VAL A 11 25.55 28.86 -22.12
N PHE A 12 26.20 28.42 -23.20
CA PHE A 12 25.89 27.17 -23.89
C PHE A 12 26.16 25.94 -23.01
N ILE A 13 27.30 25.92 -22.30
CA ILE A 13 27.63 24.84 -21.35
C ILE A 13 26.58 24.75 -20.23
N VAL A 14 26.14 25.87 -19.68
CA VAL A 14 25.10 25.90 -18.64
C VAL A 14 23.76 25.34 -19.13
N GLN A 15 23.43 25.47 -20.43
CA GLN A 15 22.23 24.85 -21.00
C GLN A 15 22.35 23.33 -21.17
N THR A 16 23.55 22.81 -21.41
CA THR A 16 23.80 21.36 -21.49
C THR A 16 23.88 20.66 -20.14
N LEU A 17 24.01 21.42 -19.04
CA LEU A 17 23.95 20.94 -17.64
C LEU A 17 22.52 20.81 -17.11
N ARG A 18 21.50 20.73 -17.98
CA ARG A 18 20.20 20.21 -17.57
C ARG A 18 20.32 18.70 -17.43
N SER A 19 20.89 18.27 -16.29
CA SER A 19 20.90 16.89 -15.83
C SER A 19 19.55 16.25 -16.09
N GLY A 20 19.55 15.06 -16.71
CA GLY A 20 18.35 14.30 -17.00
C GLY A 20 17.49 14.14 -15.75
N TYR A 21 16.37 14.86 -15.71
CA TYR A 21 15.29 14.57 -14.79
C TYR A 21 14.70 13.23 -15.25
N PHE A 22 15.10 12.13 -14.61
CA PHE A 22 14.31 10.92 -14.66
C PHE A 22 13.05 11.21 -13.86
N ILE A 23 11.98 11.62 -14.55
CA ILE A 23 10.65 11.41 -14.00
C ILE A 23 10.49 9.90 -13.97
N SER A 24 10.54 9.30 -12.77
CA SER A 24 9.97 7.97 -12.60
C SER A 24 8.55 8.06 -13.12
N GLY A 25 8.25 7.35 -14.22
CA GLY A 25 6.94 7.43 -14.89
C GLY A 25 5.80 6.85 -14.06
N GLU A 26 6.11 6.33 -12.87
CA GLU A 26 5.20 5.66 -11.97
C GLU A 26 4.59 6.67 -10.99
N THR A 27 3.26 6.66 -10.90
CA THR A 27 2.52 7.41 -9.88
C THR A 27 2.27 6.48 -8.70
N CYS A 28 3.01 6.67 -7.61
CA CYS A 28 2.82 5.89 -6.39
C CYS A 28 1.87 6.61 -5.43
N ILE A 29 0.82 5.91 -4.99
CA ILE A 29 -0.07 6.36 -3.93
C ILE A 29 0.19 5.46 -2.73
N SER A 30 0.70 6.03 -1.65
CA SER A 30 0.90 5.29 -0.40
C SER A 30 -0.46 4.93 0.21
N LEU A 31 -0.60 3.66 0.60
CA LEU A 31 -1.71 3.18 1.42
C LEU A 31 -1.33 3.04 2.90
N ASN A 32 -0.11 3.41 3.30
CA ASN A 32 0.36 3.41 4.69
C ASN A 32 -0.45 4.44 5.48
N SER A 33 -1.50 3.98 6.15
CA SER A 33 -2.44 4.80 6.90
C SER A 33 -3.15 3.94 7.94
N ILE A 34 -4.14 4.54 8.61
CA ILE A 34 -4.97 3.83 9.56
C ILE A 34 -6.01 2.97 8.83
N TRP A 35 -5.95 1.65 9.01
CA TRP A 35 -6.89 0.70 8.43
C TRP A 35 -7.83 0.17 9.51
N GLN A 36 -8.99 -0.33 9.09
CA GLN A 36 -9.84 -1.15 9.96
C GLN A 36 -9.13 -2.48 10.21
N PHE A 37 -9.19 -2.96 11.45
CA PHE A 37 -8.45 -4.12 11.91
C PHE A 37 -9.31 -5.00 12.82
N LYS A 38 -9.22 -6.31 12.63
CA LYS A 38 -9.86 -7.27 13.52
C LYS A 38 -9.03 -8.54 13.64
N GLY A 39 -8.60 -8.86 14.85
CA GLY A 39 -8.05 -10.19 15.17
C GLY A 39 -9.13 -11.26 15.09
N ASP A 40 -8.84 -12.38 14.42
CA ASP A 40 -9.78 -13.51 14.28
C ASP A 40 -9.61 -14.51 15.43
N LEU A 41 -9.87 -14.03 16.65
CA LEU A 41 -9.71 -14.80 17.89
C LEU A 41 -10.48 -16.13 17.89
N LYS A 42 -11.57 -16.22 17.11
CA LYS A 42 -12.46 -17.37 17.03
C LYS A 42 -12.36 -18.14 15.71
N GLN A 43 -11.48 -17.73 14.80
CA GLN A 43 -11.31 -18.32 13.46
C GLN A 43 -12.62 -18.40 12.65
N ILE A 44 -13.46 -17.37 12.73
CA ILE A 44 -14.77 -17.31 12.06
C ILE A 44 -14.79 -16.35 10.86
N GLY A 45 -13.71 -15.58 10.63
CA GLY A 45 -13.72 -14.52 9.63
C GLY A 45 -13.94 -15.01 8.20
N GLU A 46 -13.44 -16.19 7.85
CA GLU A 46 -13.72 -16.82 6.55
C GLU A 46 -15.17 -17.28 6.43
N VAL A 47 -15.70 -17.93 7.47
CA VAL A 47 -17.08 -18.43 7.53
C VAL A 47 -18.07 -17.27 7.45
N GLU A 48 -17.81 -16.18 8.17
CA GLU A 48 -18.60 -14.95 8.15
C GLU A 48 -18.29 -14.04 6.96
N LYS A 49 -17.30 -14.39 6.14
CA LYS A 49 -16.91 -13.67 4.92
C LYS A 49 -16.55 -12.21 5.17
N TRP A 50 -15.72 -11.96 6.19
CA TRP A 50 -15.22 -10.63 6.56
C TRP A 50 -14.48 -9.93 5.41
N TYR A 51 -13.95 -10.71 4.45
CA TYR A 51 -13.30 -10.24 3.22
C TYR A 51 -14.26 -9.68 2.16
N THR A 52 -15.57 -9.71 2.37
CA THR A 52 -16.51 -9.18 1.37
C THR A 52 -16.67 -7.67 1.52
N THR A 53 -16.88 -6.98 0.40
CA THR A 53 -17.15 -5.54 0.40
C THR A 53 -18.39 -5.16 1.20
N ASN A 54 -19.38 -6.07 1.25
CA ASN A 54 -20.66 -5.85 1.91
C ASN A 54 -20.62 -6.12 3.42
N TYR A 55 -19.59 -6.79 3.94
CA TYR A 55 -19.43 -6.98 5.37
C TYR A 55 -19.08 -5.65 6.05
N SER A 56 -19.82 -5.29 7.11
CA SER A 56 -19.60 -4.05 7.84
C SER A 56 -18.40 -4.17 8.78
N ASP A 57 -17.42 -3.29 8.59
CA ASP A 57 -16.22 -3.14 9.41
C ASP A 57 -16.34 -2.01 10.45
N LYS A 58 -17.54 -1.44 10.63
CA LYS A 58 -17.76 -0.32 11.56
C LYS A 58 -17.39 -0.60 13.02
N SER A 59 -17.42 -1.87 13.42
CA SER A 59 -17.08 -2.31 14.78
C SER A 59 -15.65 -2.84 14.90
N TRP A 60 -14.84 -2.72 13.84
CA TRP A 60 -13.45 -3.13 13.86
C TRP A 60 -12.62 -2.07 14.55
N ASP A 61 -11.48 -2.49 15.09
CA ASP A 61 -10.50 -1.57 15.63
C ASP A 61 -9.79 -0.83 14.50
N LYS A 62 -8.94 0.12 14.87
CA LYS A 62 -8.14 0.89 13.91
C LYS A 62 -6.67 0.72 14.24
N ILE A 63 -5.86 0.43 13.22
CA ILE A 63 -4.42 0.24 13.38
C ILE A 63 -3.65 0.92 12.27
N ASP A 64 -2.42 1.37 12.57
CA ASP A 64 -1.45 1.74 11.54
C ASP A 64 -1.00 0.48 10.78
N ALA A 65 -1.33 0.42 9.49
CA ALA A 65 -1.04 -0.74 8.64
C ALA A 65 0.46 -0.97 8.38
N SER A 66 1.32 0.00 8.70
CA SER A 66 2.78 -0.16 8.58
C SER A 66 3.43 -0.82 9.80
N GLY A 67 2.70 -0.92 10.92
CA GLY A 67 3.18 -1.50 12.17
C GLY A 67 2.82 -2.98 12.34
N SER A 68 3.53 -3.66 13.26
CA SER A 68 3.14 -5.01 13.68
C SER A 68 2.00 -4.94 14.70
N TRP A 69 0.90 -5.66 14.41
CA TRP A 69 -0.26 -5.76 15.30
C TRP A 69 0.01 -6.59 16.55
N GLU A 70 1.01 -7.48 16.52
CA GLU A 70 1.43 -8.31 17.66
C GLU A 70 1.99 -7.47 18.82
N LEU A 71 2.38 -6.21 18.54
CA LEU A 71 2.87 -5.27 19.55
C LEU A 71 1.73 -4.63 20.35
N LEU A 72 0.47 -4.81 19.94
CA LEU A 72 -0.69 -4.33 20.69
C LEU A 72 -1.00 -5.29 21.84
N ASN A 73 -1.12 -4.74 23.06
CA ASN A 73 -1.36 -5.53 24.27
C ASN A 73 -2.60 -6.43 24.19
N GLU A 74 -3.64 -6.01 23.48
CA GLU A 74 -4.88 -6.78 23.27
C GLU A 74 -4.66 -8.05 22.44
N TYR A 75 -3.59 -8.08 21.66
CA TYR A 75 -3.31 -9.09 20.64
C TYR A 75 -1.99 -9.83 20.86
N VAL A 76 -1.18 -9.45 21.87
CA VAL A 76 0.15 -10.00 22.14
C VAL A 76 0.17 -11.52 22.37
N ASN A 77 -0.92 -12.08 22.90
CA ASN A 77 -1.07 -13.52 23.13
C ASN A 77 -1.90 -14.21 22.05
N HIS A 78 -2.36 -13.47 21.04
CA HIS A 78 -3.16 -14.03 19.97
C HIS A 78 -2.26 -14.64 18.90
N THR A 79 -2.49 -15.92 18.61
CA THR A 79 -1.92 -16.61 17.46
C THR A 79 -3.05 -16.93 16.49
N GLY A 80 -2.90 -16.56 15.22
CA GLY A 80 -3.94 -16.79 14.23
C GLY A 80 -3.98 -15.77 13.11
N LYS A 81 -5.16 -15.63 12.51
CA LYS A 81 -5.42 -14.71 11.40
C LYS A 81 -5.82 -13.34 11.98
N ALA A 82 -5.43 -12.30 11.28
CA ALA A 82 -5.93 -10.96 11.50
C ALA A 82 -6.39 -10.41 10.16
N TRP A 83 -7.45 -9.60 10.20
CA TRP A 83 -8.06 -9.02 9.02
C TRP A 83 -7.83 -7.53 8.98
N TYR A 84 -7.43 -7.02 7.83
CA TYR A 84 -7.29 -5.59 7.60
C TYR A 84 -8.21 -5.13 6.49
N LYS A 85 -8.81 -3.95 6.61
CA LYS A 85 -9.67 -3.37 5.58
C LYS A 85 -9.44 -1.87 5.43
N THR A 86 -9.23 -1.44 4.19
CA THR A 86 -9.15 -0.01 3.85
C THR A 86 -9.86 0.28 2.53
N THR A 87 -10.17 1.55 2.28
CA THR A 87 -10.73 2.04 1.03
C THR A 87 -9.89 3.19 0.52
N PHE A 88 -9.65 3.22 -0.79
CA PHE A 88 -8.87 4.27 -1.41
C PHE A 88 -9.45 4.66 -2.77
N LYS A 89 -9.20 5.90 -3.17
CA LYS A 89 -9.60 6.38 -4.49
C LYS A 89 -8.64 5.81 -5.52
N THR A 90 -9.17 5.09 -6.50
CA THR A 90 -8.37 4.61 -7.63
C THR A 90 -7.88 5.81 -8.44
N PRO A 91 -6.57 5.89 -8.77
CA PRO A 91 -6.07 6.91 -9.69
C PRO A 91 -6.60 6.71 -11.11
N GLU A 92 -6.38 7.69 -11.98
CA GLU A 92 -6.67 7.52 -13.40
C GLU A 92 -5.71 6.51 -14.04
N ILE A 93 -6.26 5.37 -14.49
CA ILE A 93 -5.50 4.21 -15.00
C ILE A 93 -5.57 4.04 -16.53
N LYS A 94 -6.08 5.03 -17.28
CA LYS A 94 -6.28 4.87 -18.73
C LYS A 94 -4.96 4.47 -19.42
N ASN A 95 -4.93 3.27 -19.99
CA ASN A 95 -3.75 2.66 -20.62
C ASN A 95 -2.52 2.52 -19.71
N LYS A 96 -2.72 2.39 -18.39
CA LYS A 96 -1.66 2.16 -17.40
C LYS A 96 -1.87 0.84 -16.67
N LEU A 97 -0.77 0.19 -16.29
CA LEU A 97 -0.81 -0.93 -15.35
C LEU A 97 -0.88 -0.40 -13.92
N LEU A 98 -1.71 -1.02 -13.10
CA LEU A 98 -1.82 -0.73 -11.68
C LEU A 98 -1.19 -1.88 -10.91
N PHE A 99 -0.24 -1.56 -10.04
CA PHE A 99 0.37 -2.49 -9.12
C PHE A 99 -0.05 -2.14 -7.69
N LEU A 100 -0.31 -3.17 -6.87
CA LEU A 100 -0.44 -3.03 -5.43
C LEU A 100 0.84 -3.60 -4.82
N GLU A 101 1.63 -2.74 -4.20
CA GLU A 101 2.89 -3.11 -3.58
C GLU A 101 2.69 -3.28 -2.07
N PHE A 102 3.24 -4.38 -1.55
CA PHE A 102 3.35 -4.61 -0.11
C PHE A 102 4.83 -4.56 0.26
N GLY A 103 5.13 -3.87 1.37
CA GLY A 103 6.44 -3.95 1.98
C GLY A 103 6.63 -5.30 2.67
N THR A 104 6.89 -5.28 3.97
CA THR A 104 6.98 -6.52 4.75
C THR A 104 5.63 -6.90 5.33
N VAL A 105 5.15 -8.10 5.02
CA VAL A 105 4.02 -8.73 5.70
C VAL A 105 4.56 -9.94 6.47
N SER A 106 4.51 -9.89 7.80
CA SER A 106 4.91 -11.02 8.63
C SER A 106 3.85 -12.11 8.53
N MET A 107 4.27 -13.34 8.27
CA MET A 107 3.38 -14.50 8.17
C MET A 107 3.77 -15.54 9.22
N ILE A 108 2.81 -15.95 10.04
CA ILE A 108 2.97 -17.14 10.88
C ILE A 108 2.60 -18.35 10.03
N ARG A 109 3.58 -19.24 9.82
CA ARG A 109 3.40 -20.48 9.07
C ARG A 109 2.55 -21.46 9.90
N SER A 110 1.23 -21.39 9.75
CA SER A 110 0.32 -22.47 10.15
C SER A 110 0.24 -23.50 9.03
N GLY A 111 0.12 -24.79 9.37
CA GLY A 111 0.16 -25.92 8.43
C GLY A 111 -0.96 -25.96 7.38
N ASP A 112 -1.96 -25.08 7.49
CA ASP A 112 -3.08 -24.97 6.57
C ASP A 112 -2.98 -23.70 5.72
N GLN A 113 -2.84 -23.90 4.40
CA GLN A 113 -3.08 -22.98 3.29
C GLN A 113 -2.98 -21.47 3.61
N ASN A 114 -1.87 -20.86 3.18
CA ASN A 114 -1.68 -19.41 3.19
C ASN A 114 -2.62 -18.73 2.18
N ILE A 115 -3.81 -18.32 2.60
CA ILE A 115 -4.72 -17.58 1.72
C ILE A 115 -4.55 -16.07 1.97
N LEU A 116 -3.77 -15.41 1.10
CA LEU A 116 -3.87 -13.96 0.92
C LEU A 116 -5.03 -13.69 -0.05
N ASN A 117 -6.21 -13.36 0.48
CA ASN A 117 -7.40 -13.10 -0.31
C ASN A 117 -7.48 -11.63 -0.71
N PHE A 118 -6.97 -11.28 -1.88
CA PHE A 118 -7.15 -9.94 -2.44
C PHE A 118 -8.50 -9.82 -3.16
N THR A 119 -9.42 -9.03 -2.62
CA THR A 119 -10.65 -8.67 -3.32
C THR A 119 -10.61 -7.20 -3.75
N LEU A 120 -10.23 -6.94 -5.01
CA LEU A 120 -10.35 -5.62 -5.62
C LEU A 120 -11.75 -5.46 -6.23
N ALA A 121 -12.64 -4.72 -5.56
CA ALA A 121 -13.93 -4.34 -6.14
C ALA A 121 -13.86 -2.99 -6.88
N LYS A 122 -14.77 -2.76 -7.82
CA LYS A 122 -15.04 -1.41 -8.35
C LYS A 122 -15.48 -0.52 -7.17
N ASN A 123 -14.78 0.58 -6.93
CA ASN A 123 -14.72 1.34 -5.66
C ASN A 123 -13.85 0.63 -4.60
N THR A 124 -12.55 0.61 -4.88
CA THR A 124 -11.50 -0.27 -4.34
C THR A 124 -11.39 -0.30 -2.81
N SER A 125 -11.79 -1.42 -2.21
CA SER A 125 -11.32 -1.86 -0.90
C SER A 125 -10.10 -2.77 -1.05
N VAL A 126 -9.11 -2.67 -0.17
CA VAL A 126 -8.10 -3.73 0.03
C VAL A 126 -8.46 -4.47 1.30
N ILE A 127 -8.50 -5.80 1.23
CA ILE A 127 -8.65 -6.65 2.40
C ILE A 127 -7.48 -7.63 2.44
N LEU A 128 -6.83 -7.71 3.60
CA LEU A 128 -5.75 -8.65 3.93
C LEU A 128 -6.24 -9.63 4.99
#